data_AF-A0A1H4XMF1-F1
#
_entry.id   AF-A0A1H4XMF1-F1
#
_cell.length_a   1.000
_cell.length_b   1.000
_cell.length_c   1.000
_cell.angle_alpha   90.00
_cell.angle_beta   90.00
_cell.angle_gamma   90.00
#
_symmetry.space_group_name_H-M   'P 1'
#
loop_
_entity.id
_entity.type
_entity.pdbx_description
1 polymer ?
#
loop_
_entity_poly.entity_id
_entity_poly.type
_entity_poly.pdbx_seq_one_letter_code
_entity_poly.pdbx_strand_id
1 'polypeptide(L)'
;MKNPNTPRQAVALKYDGSHAPTLTAKGDEALAEAILKIARECEVPIYENPELVKLLARMELGESIPEELYRTIAEIIAFAWNLKGKFPAGHDPDTPMVEKDITDPGDDY
;
A
#
# COMPACT_ATOMS: atom_id res chain seq x y z
N MET A 1 0.49 -20.20 -20.64
CA MET A 1 1.97 -20.14 -20.65
C MET A 1 2.39 -18.83 -19.99
N LYS A 2 3.05 -18.85 -18.84
CA LYS A 2 3.63 -17.63 -18.24
C LYS A 2 4.86 -17.26 -19.08
N ASN A 3 4.85 -16.11 -19.76
CA ASN A 3 5.98 -15.67 -20.58
C ASN A 3 7.23 -15.52 -19.69
N PRO A 4 8.32 -16.27 -19.94
CA PRO A 4 9.51 -16.27 -19.09
C PRO A 4 10.45 -15.06 -19.33
N ASN A 5 10.05 -14.09 -20.16
CA ASN A 5 10.95 -13.06 -20.70
C ASN A 5 10.45 -11.62 -20.45
N THR A 6 9.74 -11.42 -19.35
CA THR A 6 9.55 -10.07 -18.80
C THR A 6 10.56 -9.93 -17.66
N PRO A 7 11.47 -8.94 -17.68
CA PRO A 7 12.37 -8.72 -16.56
C PRO A 7 11.54 -8.62 -15.29
N ARG A 8 11.84 -9.49 -14.32
CA ARG A 8 11.16 -9.46 -13.02
C ARG A 8 11.63 -8.21 -12.30
N GLN A 9 10.72 -7.28 -12.10
CA GLN A 9 10.97 -6.09 -11.31
C GLN A 9 10.20 -6.21 -10.00
N ALA A 10 10.77 -5.68 -8.92
CA ALA A 10 10.08 -5.55 -7.65
C ALA A 10 10.33 -4.17 -7.05
N VAL A 11 9.31 -3.63 -6.40
CA VAL A 11 9.38 -2.39 -5.62
C VAL A 11 8.76 -2.66 -4.25
N ALA A 12 9.36 -2.09 -3.20
CA ALA A 12 8.88 -2.18 -1.84
C ALA A 12 8.54 -0.79 -1.32
N LEU A 13 7.34 -0.66 -0.78
CA LEU A 13 6.84 0.59 -0.21
C LEU A 13 6.72 0.47 1.30
N LYS A 14 7.00 1.57 2.01
CA LYS A 14 6.77 1.70 3.45
C LYS A 14 5.76 2.80 3.69
N TYR A 15 4.77 2.52 4.52
CA TYR A 15 3.78 3.48 4.98
C TYR A 15 3.76 3.49 6.50
N ASP A 16 3.80 4.68 7.10
CA ASP A 16 3.82 4.88 8.55
C ASP A 16 2.43 5.19 9.12
N GLY A 17 1.40 5.35 8.28
CA GLY A 17 0.04 5.71 8.69
C GLY A 17 -0.25 7.21 8.67
N SER A 18 0.75 8.07 8.46
CA SER A 18 0.62 9.53 8.54
C SER A 18 1.07 10.26 7.27
N HIS A 19 2.21 9.85 6.71
CA HIS A 19 2.79 10.47 5.52
C HIS A 19 2.60 9.61 4.28
N ALA A 20 2.79 10.21 3.10
CA ALA A 20 2.79 9.47 1.84
C ALA A 20 3.73 8.24 1.93
N PRO A 21 3.32 7.07 1.38
CA PRO A 21 4.19 5.92 1.32
C PRO A 21 5.51 6.26 0.61
N THR A 22 6.60 5.66 1.05
CA THR A 22 7.95 5.90 0.52
C THR A 22 8.51 4.66 -0.15
N LEU A 23 9.26 4.85 -1.24
CA LEU A 23 9.96 3.77 -1.93
C LEU A 23 11.21 3.37 -1.13
N THR A 24 11.22 2.16 -0.58
CA THR A 24 12.32 1.69 0.29
C THR A 24 13.24 0.67 -0.37
N ALA A 25 12.74 -0.05 -1.36
CA ALA A 25 13.57 -0.91 -2.20
C ALA A 25 13.02 -0.94 -3.62
N LYS A 26 13.91 -1.10 -4.59
CA LYS A 26 13.59 -1.45 -5.97
C LYS A 26 14.70 -2.31 -6.55
N GLY A 27 14.37 -3.19 -7.47
CA GLY A 27 15.36 -4.03 -8.13
C GLY A 27 14.81 -4.81 -9.30
N ASP A 28 15.73 -5.28 -10.11
CA ASP A 28 15.48 -6.09 -11.29
C ASP A 28 16.10 -7.48 -11.11
N GLU A 29 15.56 -8.45 -11.84
CA GLU A 29 16.05 -9.83 -11.93
C GLU A 29 16.38 -10.45 -10.56
N ALA A 30 17.65 -10.75 -10.30
CA ALA A 30 18.10 -11.38 -9.06
C ALA A 30 17.78 -10.51 -7.82
N LEU A 31 17.88 -9.18 -7.94
CA LEU A 31 17.56 -8.29 -6.83
C LEU A 31 16.05 -8.26 -6.56
N ALA A 32 15.23 -8.30 -7.61
CA ALA A 32 13.78 -8.41 -7.48
C ALA A 32 13.39 -9.71 -6.75
N GLU A 33 14.04 -10.83 -7.08
CA GLU A 33 13.81 -12.10 -6.41
C GLU A 33 14.24 -12.07 -4.94
N ALA A 34 15.35 -11.42 -4.62
CA ALA A 34 15.79 -11.23 -3.23
C ALA A 34 14.78 -10.38 -2.43
N ILE A 35 14.27 -9.28 -2.99
CA ILE A 35 13.24 -8.44 -2.37
C ILE A 35 11.98 -9.27 -2.09
N LEU A 36 11.49 -10.02 -3.09
CA LEU A 36 10.30 -10.86 -2.95
C LEU A 36 10.50 -11.99 -1.93
N LYS A 37 11.71 -12.56 -1.86
CA LYS A 37 12.05 -13.59 -0.86
C LYS A 37 11.95 -13.01 0.56
N ILE A 38 12.60 -11.87 0.81
CA ILE A 38 12.55 -11.19 2.12
C ILE A 38 11.11 -10.80 2.47
N ALA A 39 10.35 -10.27 1.49
CA ALA A 39 8.94 -9.93 1.70
C ALA A 39 8.12 -11.14 2.17
N ARG A 40 8.33 -12.32 1.58
CA ARG A 40 7.65 -13.57 2.03
C ARG A 40 8.08 -13.99 3.43
N GLU A 41 9.38 -13.92 3.73
CA GLU A 41 9.94 -14.29 5.05
C GLU A 41 9.43 -13.37 6.17
N CYS A 42 9.24 -12.08 5.86
CA CYS A 42 8.69 -11.08 6.80
C CYS A 42 7.16 -10.95 6.71
N GLU A 43 6.49 -11.85 5.99
CA GLU A 43 5.04 -11.83 5.76
C GLU A 43 4.52 -10.49 5.21
N VAL A 44 5.33 -9.73 4.47
CA VAL A 44 4.92 -8.50 3.80
C VAL A 44 3.96 -8.85 2.66
N PRO A 45 2.78 -8.20 2.56
CA PRO A 45 1.84 -8.43 1.45
C PRO A 45 2.49 -8.19 0.09
N ILE A 46 2.25 -9.09 -0.86
CA ILE A 46 2.77 -8.99 -2.23
C ILE A 46 1.60 -8.81 -3.19
N TYR A 47 1.68 -7.76 -4.00
CA TYR A 47 0.70 -7.42 -5.03
C TYR A 47 1.38 -7.40 -6.39
N GLU A 48 0.87 -8.19 -7.34
CA GLU A 48 1.46 -8.32 -8.69
C GLU A 48 0.75 -7.38 -9.67
N ASN A 49 1.43 -6.30 -10.06
CA ASN A 49 0.95 -5.38 -11.10
C ASN A 49 2.14 -4.82 -11.92
N PRO A 50 2.39 -5.34 -13.13
CA PRO A 50 3.58 -4.99 -13.90
C PRO A 50 3.61 -3.52 -14.33
N GLU A 51 2.46 -2.90 -14.61
CA GLU A 51 2.40 -1.50 -15.04
C GLU A 51 2.69 -0.55 -13.88
N LEU A 52 2.13 -0.83 -12.70
CA LEU A 52 2.44 -0.06 -11.50
C LEU A 52 3.92 -0.20 -11.10
N VAL A 53 4.47 -1.41 -11.17
CA VAL A 53 5.90 -1.64 -10.87
C VAL A 53 6.80 -0.84 -11.81
N LYS A 54 6.54 -0.85 -13.13
CA LYS A 54 7.31 -0.05 -14.10
C LYS A 54 7.25 1.45 -13.80
N LEU A 55 6.09 1.95 -13.37
CA LEU A 55 5.90 3.35 -13.01
C LEU A 55 6.72 3.71 -11.77
N LEU A 56 6.59 2.91 -10.70
CA LEU A 56 7.28 3.14 -9.43
C LEU A 56 8.79 2.90 -9.52
N ALA A 57 9.26 1.99 -10.38
CA ALA A 57 10.68 1.72 -10.57
C ALA A 57 11.47 2.94 -11.08
N ARG A 58 10.77 3.92 -11.71
CA ARG A 58 11.36 5.18 -12.17
C ARG A 58 11.69 6.14 -11.03
N MET A 59 11.05 6.01 -9.87
CA MET A 59 11.30 6.84 -8.69
C MET A 59 12.61 6.48 -7.99
N GLU A 60 13.21 7.42 -7.28
CA GLU A 60 14.42 7.18 -6.49
C GLU A 60 14.11 6.56 -5.12
N LEU A 61 15.11 5.89 -4.54
CA LEU A 61 15.00 5.34 -3.19
C LEU A 61 14.85 6.47 -2.17
N GLY A 62 13.87 6.34 -1.27
CA GLY A 62 13.52 7.34 -0.28
C GLY A 62 12.49 8.35 -0.74
N GLU A 63 12.14 8.38 -2.03
CA GLU A 63 11.09 9.28 -2.52
C GLU A 63 9.71 8.85 -2.03
N SER A 64 8.90 9.85 -1.67
CA SER A 64 7.48 9.70 -1.44
C SER A 64 6.76 9.47 -2.78
N ILE A 65 5.72 8.65 -2.74
CA ILE A 65 4.85 8.44 -3.90
C ILE A 65 4.29 9.81 -4.41
N PRO A 66 4.11 9.98 -5.73
CA PRO A 66 3.40 11.15 -6.28
C PRO A 66 1.93 11.18 -5.88
N GLU A 67 1.36 12.37 -5.69
CA GLU A 67 -0.04 12.53 -5.26
C GLU A 67 -1.04 11.83 -6.20
N GLU A 68 -0.75 11.80 -7.50
CA GLU A 68 -1.56 11.13 -8.54
C GLU A 68 -1.77 9.63 -8.26
N LEU A 69 -0.85 9.01 -7.51
CA LEU A 69 -0.88 7.59 -7.17
C LEU A 69 -1.38 7.32 -5.75
N TYR A 70 -1.66 8.34 -4.94
CA TYR A 70 -2.05 8.16 -3.53
C TYR A 70 -3.28 7.29 -3.38
N ARG A 71 -4.32 7.56 -4.17
CA ARG A 71 -5.55 6.78 -4.10
C ARG A 71 -5.31 5.31 -4.40
N THR A 72 -4.63 5.01 -5.52
CA THR A 72 -4.33 3.64 -5.94
C THR A 72 -3.48 2.90 -4.91
N ILE A 73 -2.44 3.55 -4.35
CA ILE A 73 -1.58 2.93 -3.34
C ILE A 73 -2.34 2.73 -2.02
N ALA A 74 -3.17 3.69 -1.61
CA ALA A 74 -3.98 3.58 -0.39
C ALA A 74 -4.97 2.40 -0.49
N GLU A 75 -5.61 2.21 -1.64
CA GLU A 75 -6.52 1.07 -1.88
C GLU A 75 -5.76 -0.27 -1.80
N ILE A 76 -4.56 -0.36 -2.36
CA ILE A 76 -3.71 -1.57 -2.27
C ILE A 76 -3.30 -1.85 -0.83
N ILE A 77 -2.89 -0.82 -0.06
CA ILE A 77 -2.50 -0.97 1.35
C ILE A 77 -3.71 -1.39 2.19
N ALA A 78 -4.88 -0.77 1.99
CA ALA A 78 -6.10 -1.11 2.70
C ALA A 78 -6.51 -2.56 2.43
N PHE A 79 -6.46 -3.00 1.17
CA PHE A 79 -6.71 -4.39 0.79
C PHE A 79 -5.70 -5.35 1.45
N ALA A 80 -4.42 -5.00 1.44
CA ALA A 80 -3.36 -5.79 2.06
C ALA A 80 -3.52 -5.91 3.59
N TRP A 81 -4.02 -4.88 4.26
CA TRP A 81 -4.35 -4.93 5.69
C TRP A 81 -5.61 -5.76 5.97
N ASN A 82 -6.65 -5.62 5.15
CA ASN A 82 -7.87 -6.41 5.27
C ASN A 82 -7.59 -7.92 5.20
N LEU A 83 -6.71 -8.35 4.29
CA LEU A 83 -6.26 -9.75 4.20
C LEU A 83 -5.53 -10.23 5.47
N LYS A 84 -4.96 -9.31 6.25
CA LYS A 84 -4.32 -9.58 7.54
C LYS A 84 -5.26 -9.42 8.75
N GLY A 85 -6.56 -9.17 8.51
CA GLY A 85 -7.53 -8.87 9.57
C GLY A 85 -7.25 -7.56 10.31
N LYS A 86 -6.52 -6.63 9.68
CA LYS A 86 -6.24 -5.30 10.22
C LYS A 86 -6.99 -4.27 9.40
N PHE A 87 -7.52 -3.25 10.06
CA PHE A 87 -8.23 -2.16 9.40
C PHE A 87 -7.58 -0.82 9.76
N PRO A 88 -7.55 0.16 8.82
CA PRO A 88 -7.30 1.54 9.19
C PRO A 88 -8.36 1.98 10.23
N ALA A 89 -7.99 2.90 11.13
CA ALA A 89 -8.92 3.43 12.12
C ALA A 89 -10.17 4.02 11.41
N GLY A 90 -11.37 3.50 11.76
CA GLY A 90 -12.65 3.92 11.18
C GLY A 90 -13.06 3.22 9.87
N HIS A 91 -12.37 2.15 9.45
CA HIS A 91 -12.71 1.34 8.26
C HIS A 91 -12.92 -0.15 8.58
N ASP A 92 -13.16 -0.47 9.85
CA ASP A 92 -13.53 -1.81 10.27
C ASP A 92 -15.00 -2.09 9.89
N PRO A 93 -15.28 -3.10 9.03
CA PRO A 93 -16.62 -3.44 8.58
C PRO A 93 -17.50 -4.02 9.71
N ASP A 94 -16.90 -4.50 10.79
CA ASP A 94 -17.59 -5.03 11.96
C ASP A 94 -17.73 -3.97 13.07
N THR A 95 -17.14 -2.79 12.90
CA THR A 95 -17.41 -1.67 13.81
C THR A 95 -18.84 -1.19 13.58
N PRO A 96 -19.72 -1.24 14.60
CA PRO A 96 -21.05 -0.65 14.46
C PRO A 96 -20.87 0.82 14.08
N MET A 97 -21.55 1.26 13.02
CA MET A 97 -21.62 2.67 12.65
C MET A 97 -22.19 3.42 13.85
N VAL A 98 -21.31 3.96 14.69
CA VAL A 98 -21.71 4.90 15.73
C VAL A 98 -22.09 6.14 14.95
N GLU A 99 -23.39 6.33 14.71
CA GLU A 99 -23.94 7.60 14.30
C GLU A 99 -23.30 8.63 15.24
N LYS A 100 -22.42 9.49 14.70
CA LYS A 100 -21.98 10.65 15.44
C LYS A 100 -23.25 11.46 15.62
N ASP A 101 -23.84 11.38 16.81
CA ASP A 101 -24.88 12.28 17.25
C ASP A 101 -24.31 13.69 17.09
N ILE A 102 -24.68 14.33 16.00
CA ILE A 102 -24.46 15.75 15.78
C ILE A 102 -25.58 16.42 16.59
N THR A 103 -25.47 16.38 17.91
CA THR A 103 -26.32 17.26 18.72
C THR A 103 -25.79 18.67 18.45
N ASP A 104 -26.52 19.39 17.62
CA ASP A 104 -26.32 20.81 17.36
C ASP A 104 -26.38 21.55 18.71
N PRO A 105 -25.29 22.15 19.20
CA PRO A 105 -25.34 22.93 20.43
C PRO A 105 -25.89 24.31 20.05
N GLY A 106 -27.21 24.40 19.86
CA GLY A 106 -27.82 25.56 19.21
C GLY A 106 -29.15 26.06 19.74
N ASP A 107 -29.85 25.34 20.63
CA ASP A 107 -31.10 25.80 21.25
C ASP A 107 -30.92 26.03 22.76
N ASP A 108 -29.96 26.86 23.11
CA ASP A 108 -29.97 27.59 24.38
C ASP A 108 -29.94 29.10 24.04
N TYR A 109 -31.05 29.78 24.37
CA TYR A 109 -31.40 31.22 24.26
C TYR A 109 -32.30 31.66 23.11
#